data_AF-A0A949CVL4-F1
#
_entry.id   AF-A0A949CVL4-F1
#
_cell.length_a   1.000
_cell.length_b   1.000
_cell.length_c   1.000
_cell.angle_alpha   90.00
_cell.angle_beta   90.00
_cell.angle_gamma   90.00
#
_symmetry.space_group_name_H-M   'P 1'
#
loop_
_entity.id
_entity.type
_entity.pdbx_description
1 polymer ?
#
loop_
_entity_poly.entity_id
_entity_poly.type
_entity_poly.pdbx_seq_one_letter_code
_entity_poly.pdbx_strand_id
1 'polypeptide(L)'
;MEEPHVSALKALNRVAQVLGLNLRRGTRTAALLGAAAALGLLAGCASLPGASADASPASASAAPSADTTPRPPEGQGAPHAVVEPAPALSGATGTAAAPSGRLGLDSLNPDQTIRFDAPEAKRDLWQRIRAGYGLADLQSPQLVRSTEQWYAARPDYVQRMTARGARYLFHIVEEVERRRLPTELALLPFIESAFNPQALSTAKASGMWQFMPATGRDFSLKQNAFRDDRRDVLASTRAALDYLTRLHALFGDWHLALAAYNWGEGNVQRAIQRNQRAGLPTDYESLRMPDETRRYVPKLLAVKNLVAQPQAFGLTLPPLENHPFFLTVPIERDIDVAVAARLAGLDEADFAALNPQHNRPVILAAGTPHVLLPYDNAERFLSELDRHKGPLASWTAWVAPRTLRTAEAAKLTGMDETRLRDINRIPRGMMIRQGSALLVPRHGRHHHDVSEQLADNGTLQLQREVAAKAKAKAKTATPTTASSGSKPKTAASKPGSQTAGTTARSVSAAPAGGSSNKDSKTRVATGAETAVRR
;
A
#
# COMPACT_ATOMS: atom_id res chain seq x y z
N MET A 1 -49.39 -4.77 -35.24
CA MET A 1 -47.97 -4.79 -34.81
C MET A 1 -47.39 -3.45 -35.20
N GLU A 2 -46.82 -2.69 -34.27
CA GLU A 2 -45.99 -1.51 -34.61
C GLU A 2 -44.52 -1.95 -34.71
N GLU A 3 -43.76 -1.31 -35.60
CA GLU A 3 -42.33 -1.60 -35.75
C GLU A 3 -41.49 -1.10 -34.56
N PRO A 4 -40.37 -1.77 -34.23
CA PRO A 4 -39.57 -1.47 -33.04
C PRO A 4 -39.07 -0.01 -32.98
N HIS A 5 -38.78 0.62 -34.13
CA HIS A 5 -38.34 2.01 -34.21
C HIS A 5 -39.39 3.01 -33.69
N VAL A 6 -40.67 2.73 -33.88
CA VAL A 6 -41.78 3.57 -33.38
C VAL A 6 -41.87 3.49 -31.85
N SER A 7 -41.62 2.31 -31.28
CA SER A 7 -41.59 2.08 -29.83
C SER A 7 -40.43 2.84 -29.15
N ALA A 8 -39.23 2.78 -29.74
CA ALA A 8 -38.05 3.50 -29.22
C ALA A 8 -38.26 5.03 -29.16
N LEU A 9 -38.88 5.62 -30.18
CA LEU A 9 -39.23 7.05 -30.20
C LEU A 9 -40.26 7.42 -29.12
N LYS A 10 -41.27 6.57 -28.89
CA LYS A 10 -42.26 6.76 -27.81
C LYS A 10 -41.61 6.66 -26.42
N ALA A 11 -40.63 5.77 -26.23
CA ALA A 11 -39.89 5.62 -24.97
C ALA A 11 -39.02 6.86 -24.67
N LEU A 12 -38.20 7.31 -25.62
CA LEU A 12 -37.38 8.52 -25.48
C LEU A 12 -38.20 9.77 -25.14
N ASN A 13 -39.37 9.93 -25.77
CA ASN A 13 -40.24 11.07 -25.52
C ASN A 13 -40.87 11.05 -24.10
N ARG A 14 -41.11 9.86 -23.52
CA ARG A 14 -41.53 9.73 -22.11
C ARG A 14 -40.40 10.10 -21.14
N VAL A 15 -39.16 9.68 -21.40
CA VAL A 15 -37.99 10.05 -20.58
C VAL A 15 -37.80 11.57 -20.56
N ALA A 16 -37.95 12.25 -21.70
CA ALA A 16 -37.88 13.70 -21.78
C ALA A 16 -38.98 14.41 -20.96
N GLN A 17 -40.20 13.86 -20.89
CA GLN A 17 -41.27 14.41 -20.05
C GLN A 17 -41.01 14.22 -18.56
N VAL A 18 -40.50 13.06 -18.13
CA VAL A 18 -40.15 12.79 -16.72
C VAL A 18 -39.01 13.69 -16.22
N LEU A 19 -38.08 14.09 -17.11
CA LEU A 19 -36.95 14.97 -16.78
C LEU A 19 -37.27 16.47 -16.91
N GLY A 20 -38.51 16.88 -17.25
CA GLY A 20 -38.92 18.29 -17.32
C GLY A 20 -38.26 19.14 -18.42
N LEU A 21 -37.56 18.51 -19.37
CA LEU A 21 -36.71 19.19 -20.36
C LEU A 21 -37.52 19.78 -21.52
N ASN A 22 -37.98 21.04 -21.35
CA ASN A 22 -38.70 21.81 -22.38
C ASN A 22 -37.81 22.31 -23.53
N LEU A 23 -37.39 21.41 -24.44
CA LEU A 23 -36.69 21.82 -25.66
C LEU A 23 -37.64 22.54 -26.64
N ARG A 24 -37.36 23.83 -26.91
CA ARG A 24 -38.12 24.64 -27.88
C ARG A 24 -37.99 24.10 -29.30
N ARG A 25 -39.06 24.27 -30.11
CA ARG A 25 -39.12 23.89 -31.53
C ARG A 25 -38.20 24.80 -32.38
N GLY A 26 -36.90 24.47 -32.48
CA GLY A 26 -35.95 25.21 -33.32
C GLY A 26 -34.75 24.42 -33.84
N THR A 27 -34.31 23.36 -33.17
CA THR A 27 -33.04 22.66 -33.47
C THR A 27 -33.19 21.36 -34.28
N ARG A 28 -34.38 21.06 -34.83
CA ARG A 28 -34.69 19.76 -35.46
C ARG A 28 -34.14 19.55 -36.88
N THR A 29 -33.47 20.54 -37.48
CA THR A 29 -32.99 20.49 -38.86
C THR A 29 -31.46 20.38 -39.02
N ALA A 30 -30.68 20.57 -37.95
CA ALA A 30 -29.21 20.57 -38.03
C ALA A 30 -28.55 19.19 -37.81
N ALA A 31 -29.27 18.22 -37.22
CA ALA A 31 -28.70 16.94 -36.78
C ALA A 31 -28.84 15.78 -37.81
N LEU A 32 -29.48 16.01 -38.96
CA LEU A 32 -29.87 14.96 -39.92
C LEU A 32 -28.98 14.85 -41.18
N LEU A 33 -27.92 15.65 -41.28
CA LEU A 33 -26.98 15.66 -42.42
C LEU A 33 -25.58 15.08 -42.12
N GLY A 34 -25.33 14.65 -40.88
CA GLY A 34 -24.01 14.17 -40.44
C GLY A 34 -23.84 12.63 -40.37
N ALA A 35 -24.88 11.86 -40.68
CA ALA A 35 -24.94 10.41 -40.37
C ALA A 35 -25.33 9.53 -41.59
N ALA A 36 -25.06 9.99 -42.81
CA ALA A 36 -25.45 9.33 -44.06
C ALA A 36 -24.29 9.17 -45.06
N ALA A 37 -23.07 8.93 -44.55
CA ALA A 37 -21.88 8.67 -45.35
C ALA A 37 -21.09 7.49 -44.78
N ALA A 38 -20.42 6.73 -45.66
CA ALA A 38 -19.52 5.61 -45.35
C ALA A 38 -20.17 4.38 -44.66
N LEU A 39 -21.17 3.77 -45.32
CA LEU A 39 -21.36 2.31 -45.22
C LEU A 39 -21.53 1.71 -46.62
N GLY A 40 -20.69 0.72 -46.97
CA GLY A 40 -20.87 -0.16 -48.12
C GLY A 40 -20.20 0.25 -49.44
N LEU A 41 -19.09 -0.42 -49.80
CA LEU A 41 -18.69 -0.72 -51.17
C LEU A 41 -17.71 -1.93 -51.17
N LEU A 42 -18.16 -3.04 -51.77
CA LEU A 42 -17.46 -4.20 -52.41
C LEU A 42 -15.99 -4.51 -52.02
N ALA A 43 -15.59 -5.69 -51.52
CA ALA A 43 -15.77 -7.10 -51.97
C ALA A 43 -14.74 -7.61 -53.01
N GLY A 44 -14.02 -8.71 -52.70
CA GLY A 44 -13.22 -9.50 -53.66
C GLY A 44 -11.88 -10.10 -53.14
N CYS A 45 -11.71 -11.42 -53.28
CA CYS A 45 -10.53 -12.28 -53.59
C CYS A 45 -9.05 -11.81 -53.32
N ALA A 46 -8.03 -12.67 -53.14
CA ALA A 46 -7.89 -14.10 -52.80
C ALA A 46 -6.39 -14.48 -52.64
N SER A 47 -6.09 -15.69 -52.10
CA SER A 47 -4.84 -16.48 -52.29
C SER A 47 -3.50 -16.05 -51.62
N LEU A 48 -2.66 -17.06 -51.38
CA LEU A 48 -1.24 -17.05 -50.93
C LEU A 48 -0.30 -17.36 -52.15
N PRO A 49 1.05 -17.52 -52.07
CA PRO A 49 2.04 -17.27 -50.98
C PRO A 49 3.30 -16.46 -51.45
N GLY A 50 4.34 -16.27 -50.59
CA GLY A 50 5.75 -16.23 -51.07
C GLY A 50 6.80 -15.31 -50.40
N ALA A 51 7.87 -15.95 -49.86
CA ALA A 51 9.31 -15.60 -49.95
C ALA A 51 9.92 -14.24 -49.47
N SER A 52 10.65 -14.33 -48.33
CA SER A 52 12.11 -14.07 -48.19
C SER A 52 12.75 -12.66 -48.08
N ALA A 53 13.58 -12.54 -47.02
CA ALA A 53 14.82 -11.72 -46.87
C ALA A 53 14.68 -10.16 -46.78
N ASP A 54 15.54 -9.41 -46.06
CA ASP A 54 16.71 -9.76 -45.22
C ASP A 54 16.99 -8.68 -44.13
N ALA A 55 18.11 -8.81 -43.41
CA ALA A 55 18.81 -7.85 -42.56
C ALA A 55 18.33 -7.64 -41.10
N SER A 56 19.06 -8.27 -40.18
CA SER A 56 19.23 -7.86 -38.76
C SER A 56 20.65 -7.24 -38.59
N PRO A 57 21.02 -6.57 -37.47
CA PRO A 57 21.38 -7.32 -36.24
C PRO A 57 21.22 -6.59 -34.88
N ALA A 58 21.25 -7.39 -33.79
CA ALA A 58 21.77 -7.06 -32.44
C ALA A 58 21.08 -5.94 -31.61
N SER A 59 21.03 -5.93 -30.27
CA SER A 59 21.34 -6.90 -29.18
C SER A 59 20.79 -6.31 -27.86
N ALA A 60 20.59 -7.01 -26.75
CA ALA A 60 20.82 -8.42 -26.39
C ALA A 60 19.71 -8.94 -25.44
N SER A 61 19.60 -10.26 -25.32
CA SER A 61 18.79 -10.95 -24.31
C SER A 61 19.70 -11.58 -23.24
N ALA A 62 19.20 -11.74 -22.01
CA ALA A 62 19.84 -12.49 -20.95
C ALA A 62 18.82 -13.42 -20.26
N ALA A 63 19.01 -14.73 -20.42
CA ALA A 63 18.26 -15.78 -19.74
C ALA A 63 19.09 -16.37 -18.57
N PRO A 64 18.46 -17.01 -17.57
CA PRO A 64 19.13 -17.37 -16.33
C PRO A 64 19.84 -18.74 -16.38
N SER A 65 20.92 -18.86 -15.61
CA SER A 65 21.47 -20.16 -15.19
C SER A 65 20.83 -20.62 -13.87
N ALA A 66 20.71 -21.93 -13.70
CA ALA A 66 20.38 -22.56 -12.42
C ALA A 66 21.60 -23.32 -11.88
N ASP A 67 21.76 -23.36 -10.56
CA ASP A 67 21.75 -24.60 -9.75
C ASP A 67 22.25 -24.31 -8.32
N THR A 68 21.50 -24.76 -7.31
CA THR A 68 21.88 -24.95 -5.89
C THR A 68 20.66 -25.53 -5.17
N THR A 69 20.73 -26.79 -4.75
CA THR A 69 19.70 -27.46 -3.92
C THR A 69 19.91 -27.18 -2.41
N PRO A 70 18.90 -27.42 -1.54
CA PRO A 70 18.42 -26.31 -0.71
C PRO A 70 18.83 -26.33 0.77
N ARG A 71 18.87 -25.13 1.35
CA ARG A 71 18.62 -24.87 2.78
C ARG A 71 17.23 -24.25 2.92
N PRO A 72 16.42 -24.57 3.95
CA PRO A 72 15.07 -24.02 4.08
C PRO A 72 15.11 -22.48 4.15
N PRO A 73 14.29 -21.76 3.37
CA PRO A 73 14.24 -20.31 3.45
C PRO A 73 13.52 -19.88 4.73
N GLU A 74 14.26 -19.23 5.61
CA GLU A 74 13.68 -18.48 6.72
C GLU A 74 12.73 -17.43 6.16
N GLY A 75 11.44 -17.57 6.47
CA GLY A 75 10.46 -16.52 6.20
C GLY A 75 10.76 -15.33 7.09
N GLN A 76 11.63 -14.43 6.62
CA GLN A 76 11.96 -13.18 7.31
C GLN A 76 10.66 -12.44 7.59
N GLY A 77 10.29 -12.36 8.87
CA GLY A 77 9.08 -11.69 9.27
C GLY A 77 9.12 -10.20 8.90
N ALA A 78 7.96 -9.55 8.92
CA ALA A 78 7.94 -8.10 9.10
C ALA A 78 8.85 -7.77 10.29
N PRO A 79 9.77 -6.79 10.16
CA PRO A 79 10.83 -6.58 11.14
C PRO A 79 10.24 -6.41 12.53
N HIS A 80 10.87 -7.03 13.54
CA HIS A 80 10.52 -6.88 14.94
C HIS A 80 10.84 -5.45 15.42
N ALA A 81 10.04 -4.48 14.97
CA ALA A 81 9.74 -3.33 15.77
C ALA A 81 9.11 -3.86 17.07
N VAL A 82 9.71 -3.51 18.21
CA VAL A 82 9.08 -3.67 19.52
C VAL A 82 7.97 -2.63 19.59
N VAL A 83 6.85 -2.94 18.95
CA VAL A 83 5.57 -2.29 19.23
C VAL A 83 5.06 -2.98 20.48
N GLU A 84 4.98 -2.21 21.57
CA GLU A 84 4.38 -2.65 22.82
C GLU A 84 2.97 -3.22 22.59
N PRO A 85 2.46 -4.11 23.47
CA PRO A 85 1.06 -4.51 23.39
C PRO A 85 0.20 -3.24 23.40
N ALA A 86 -0.53 -3.00 22.31
CA ALA A 86 -1.42 -1.85 22.19
C ALA A 86 -2.34 -1.83 23.43
N PRO A 87 -2.45 -0.69 24.13
CA PRO A 87 -3.11 -0.65 25.42
C PRO A 87 -4.52 -1.21 25.31
N ALA A 88 -4.89 -2.06 26.26
CA ALA A 88 -6.29 -2.38 26.47
C ALA A 88 -6.98 -1.09 26.89
N LEU A 89 -7.83 -0.55 26.01
CA LEU A 89 -8.57 0.68 26.25
C LEU A 89 -9.39 0.50 27.53
N SER A 90 -9.00 1.21 28.59
CA SER A 90 -9.64 1.06 29.90
C SER A 90 -11.11 1.47 29.81
N GLY A 91 -11.98 0.66 30.41
CA GLY A 91 -13.37 0.54 29.96
C GLY A 91 -14.19 1.83 29.98
N ALA A 92 -14.85 2.12 28.87
CA ALA A 92 -15.88 3.15 28.73
C ALA A 92 -17.16 2.80 29.54
N THR A 93 -17.02 2.80 30.86
CA THR A 93 -18.12 2.58 31.82
C THR A 93 -18.76 3.91 32.22
N GLY A 94 -19.26 4.63 31.23
CA GLY A 94 -19.92 5.94 31.39
C GLY A 94 -21.38 5.89 30.98
N THR A 95 -22.30 5.72 31.93
CA THR A 95 -23.75 5.74 31.66
C THR A 95 -24.25 7.17 31.41
N ALA A 96 -24.00 7.69 30.21
CA ALA A 96 -24.52 8.97 29.74
C ALA A 96 -25.89 8.79 29.07
N ALA A 97 -26.84 9.67 29.37
CA ALA A 97 -28.16 9.67 28.73
C ALA A 97 -28.08 10.34 27.34
N ALA A 98 -28.57 9.66 26.31
CA ALA A 98 -28.43 10.10 24.91
C ALA A 98 -29.18 11.41 24.60
N PRO A 99 -28.50 12.46 24.10
CA PRO A 99 -29.14 13.64 23.55
C PRO A 99 -29.51 13.43 22.07
N SER A 100 -30.72 13.80 21.66
CA SER A 100 -31.18 13.59 20.28
C SER A 100 -30.71 14.69 19.33
N GLY A 101 -29.86 14.35 18.35
CA GLY A 101 -29.60 15.18 17.16
C GLY A 101 -28.16 15.12 16.66
N ARG A 102 -27.98 14.79 15.37
CA ARG A 102 -26.67 14.59 14.71
C ARG A 102 -25.81 13.48 15.35
N LEU A 103 -26.35 12.26 15.39
CA LEU A 103 -25.53 11.05 15.47
C LEU A 103 -24.50 11.06 14.33
N GLY A 104 -23.27 10.60 14.60
CA GLY A 104 -22.28 10.37 13.55
C GLY A 104 -22.78 9.32 12.55
N LEU A 105 -22.52 9.51 11.27
CA LEU A 105 -23.05 8.64 10.24
C LEU A 105 -22.25 7.33 10.20
N ASP A 106 -22.94 6.21 10.09
CA ASP A 106 -22.35 5.06 9.39
C ASP A 106 -22.19 5.45 7.92
N SER A 107 -20.96 5.43 7.40
CA SER A 107 -20.70 5.69 5.98
C SER A 107 -21.27 4.61 5.06
N LEU A 108 -21.62 3.43 5.61
CA LEU A 108 -22.22 2.32 4.86
C LEU A 108 -23.76 2.39 4.90
N ASN A 109 -24.34 2.84 6.01
CA ASN A 109 -25.79 2.94 6.24
C ASN A 109 -26.20 4.29 6.88
N PRO A 110 -26.04 5.44 6.19
CA PRO A 110 -26.26 6.77 6.79
C PRO A 110 -27.71 7.02 7.25
N ASP A 111 -28.67 6.31 6.69
CA ASP A 111 -30.10 6.38 7.06
C ASP A 111 -30.49 5.47 8.23
N GLN A 112 -29.58 4.62 8.74
CA GLN A 112 -29.87 3.70 9.84
C GLN A 112 -29.42 4.25 11.21
N THR A 113 -30.34 4.28 12.17
CA THR A 113 -30.01 4.55 13.58
C THR A 113 -29.44 3.28 14.21
N ILE A 114 -28.12 3.23 14.42
CA ILE A 114 -27.47 2.09 15.09
C ILE A 114 -27.97 1.99 16.54
N ARG A 115 -28.43 0.81 16.95
CA ARG A 115 -28.90 0.54 18.32
C ARG A 115 -28.03 -0.54 18.98
N PHE A 116 -26.98 -0.09 19.67
CA PHE A 116 -26.01 -0.96 20.36
C PHE A 116 -26.63 -1.82 21.48
N ASP A 117 -27.78 -1.40 22.02
CA ASP A 117 -28.56 -2.16 22.99
C ASP A 117 -29.40 -3.30 22.36
N ALA A 118 -29.59 -3.30 21.03
CA ALA A 118 -30.45 -4.26 20.34
C ALA A 118 -29.89 -5.70 20.38
N PRO A 119 -30.76 -6.74 20.34
CA PRO A 119 -30.33 -8.13 20.23
C PRO A 119 -29.41 -8.41 19.03
N GLU A 120 -29.56 -7.65 17.95
CA GLU A 120 -28.80 -7.76 16.69
C GLU A 120 -27.34 -7.27 16.85
N ALA A 121 -27.12 -6.22 17.64
CA ALA A 121 -25.78 -5.70 17.93
C ALA A 121 -24.99 -6.65 18.84
N LYS A 122 -25.67 -7.31 19.78
CA LYS A 122 -25.09 -8.24 20.76
C LYS A 122 -24.83 -9.65 20.21
N ARG A 123 -24.97 -9.87 18.90
CA ARG A 123 -24.63 -11.15 18.24
C ARG A 123 -23.12 -11.28 18.06
N ASP A 124 -22.60 -12.50 18.09
CA ASP A 124 -21.21 -12.79 17.77
C ASP A 124 -20.93 -12.50 16.29
N LEU A 125 -20.13 -11.46 15.99
CA LEU A 125 -19.69 -11.15 14.63
C LEU A 125 -18.84 -12.29 14.05
N TRP A 126 -18.16 -13.10 14.86
CA TRP A 126 -17.52 -14.32 14.34
C TRP A 126 -18.55 -15.34 13.86
N GLN A 127 -19.74 -15.43 14.48
CA GLN A 127 -20.83 -16.29 13.99
C GLN A 127 -21.39 -15.79 12.65
N ARG A 128 -21.57 -14.46 12.50
CA ARG A 128 -21.93 -13.83 11.21
C ARG A 128 -20.89 -14.14 10.13
N ILE A 129 -19.61 -13.94 10.44
CA ILE A 129 -18.49 -14.29 9.55
C ILE A 129 -18.55 -15.78 9.16
N ARG A 130 -18.66 -16.71 10.12
CA ARG A 130 -18.76 -18.16 9.84
C ARG A 130 -19.96 -18.54 8.97
N ALA A 131 -21.08 -17.83 9.10
CA ALA A 131 -22.32 -18.12 8.37
C ALA A 131 -22.25 -17.71 6.88
N GLY A 132 -21.42 -16.72 6.53
CA GLY A 132 -21.24 -16.25 5.14
C GLY A 132 -20.08 -16.90 4.38
N TYR A 133 -19.48 -17.98 4.90
CA TYR A 133 -18.35 -18.66 4.25
C TYR A 133 -18.74 -19.23 2.89
N GLY A 134 -17.90 -18.98 1.89
CA GLY A 134 -18.16 -19.32 0.49
C GLY A 134 -16.91 -19.64 -0.34
N LEU A 135 -15.72 -19.71 0.25
CA LEU A 135 -14.52 -20.18 -0.44
C LEU A 135 -14.44 -21.71 -0.40
N ALA A 136 -14.35 -22.32 -1.58
CA ALA A 136 -14.00 -23.72 -1.74
C ALA A 136 -12.63 -24.02 -1.10
N ASP A 137 -12.50 -25.21 -0.52
CA ASP A 137 -11.23 -25.69 0.01
C ASP A 137 -10.33 -26.26 -1.11
N LEU A 138 -9.02 -26.32 -0.85
CA LEU A 138 -8.04 -26.87 -1.79
C LEU A 138 -8.02 -28.41 -1.76
N GLN A 139 -7.68 -29.02 -2.89
CA GLN A 139 -7.51 -30.47 -3.04
C GLN A 139 -6.29 -30.99 -2.25
N SER A 140 -5.25 -30.16 -2.10
CA SER A 140 -4.02 -30.47 -1.35
C SER A 140 -3.99 -29.77 0.03
N PRO A 141 -4.58 -30.36 1.10
CA PRO A 141 -4.69 -29.71 2.41
C PRO A 141 -3.36 -29.54 3.16
N GLN A 142 -2.24 -30.04 2.65
CA GLN A 142 -0.95 -30.08 3.36
C GLN A 142 -0.38 -28.67 3.61
N LEU A 143 -0.56 -27.73 2.68
CA LEU A 143 -0.15 -26.33 2.87
C LEU A 143 -1.09 -25.57 3.83
N VAL A 144 -2.36 -25.97 3.89
CA VAL A 144 -3.33 -25.41 4.86
C VAL A 144 -2.93 -25.88 6.27
N ARG A 145 -2.82 -27.20 6.47
CA ARG A 145 -2.48 -27.82 7.78
C ARG A 145 -1.15 -27.36 8.37
N SER A 146 -0.11 -27.22 7.54
CA SER A 146 1.18 -26.70 8.02
C SER A 146 1.12 -25.22 8.40
N THR A 147 0.21 -24.44 7.80
CA THR A 147 -0.04 -23.04 8.19
C THR A 147 -0.93 -22.97 9.44
N GLU A 148 -1.98 -23.80 9.56
CA GLU A 148 -2.79 -23.94 10.78
C GLU A 148 -1.91 -24.25 12.00
N GLN A 149 -1.01 -25.23 11.89
CA GLN A 149 -0.03 -25.58 12.94
C GLN A 149 0.89 -24.40 13.28
N TRP A 150 1.29 -23.60 12.30
CA TRP A 150 2.13 -22.41 12.53
C TRP A 150 1.41 -21.35 13.37
N TYR A 151 0.12 -21.12 13.14
CA TYR A 151 -0.69 -20.19 13.93
C TYR A 151 -1.08 -20.77 15.30
N ALA A 152 -1.45 -22.06 15.38
CA ALA A 152 -1.79 -22.74 16.63
C ALA A 152 -0.63 -22.72 17.64
N ALA A 153 0.62 -22.87 17.16
CA ALA A 153 1.83 -22.71 17.96
C ALA A 153 2.15 -21.26 18.38
N ARG A 154 1.29 -20.28 18.08
CA ARG A 154 1.49 -18.84 18.31
C ARG A 154 0.20 -18.14 18.82
N PRO A 155 -0.40 -18.59 19.93
CA PRO A 155 -1.67 -18.05 20.43
C PRO A 155 -1.64 -16.53 20.62
N ASP A 156 -0.59 -15.97 21.23
CA ASP A 156 -0.46 -14.52 21.45
C ASP A 156 -0.43 -13.72 20.14
N TYR A 157 0.08 -14.30 19.05
CA TYR A 157 0.08 -13.65 17.74
C TYR A 157 -1.34 -13.62 17.16
N VAL A 158 -2.08 -14.73 17.27
CA VAL A 158 -3.51 -14.81 16.91
C VAL A 158 -4.32 -13.83 17.75
N GLN A 159 -4.07 -13.74 19.05
CA GLN A 159 -4.75 -12.81 19.96
C GLN A 159 -4.45 -11.34 19.60
N ARG A 160 -3.18 -10.97 19.35
CA ARG A 160 -2.83 -9.60 18.94
C ARG A 160 -3.43 -9.22 17.59
N MET A 161 -3.47 -10.14 16.62
CA MET A 161 -4.06 -9.83 15.32
C MET A 161 -5.59 -9.74 15.39
N THR A 162 -6.26 -10.61 16.15
CA THR A 162 -7.73 -10.57 16.32
C THR A 162 -8.19 -9.34 17.13
N ALA A 163 -7.47 -8.98 18.20
CA ALA A 163 -7.71 -7.74 18.95
C ALA A 163 -7.47 -6.45 18.13
N ARG A 164 -6.58 -6.48 17.12
CA ARG A 164 -6.50 -5.38 16.14
C ARG A 164 -7.66 -5.43 15.14
N GLY A 165 -7.98 -6.61 14.61
CA GLY A 165 -9.07 -6.80 13.66
C GLY A 165 -10.44 -6.41 14.20
N ALA A 166 -10.67 -6.58 15.50
CA ALA A 166 -11.92 -6.20 16.18
C ALA A 166 -12.39 -4.76 15.90
N ARG A 167 -11.45 -3.80 15.76
CA ARG A 167 -11.78 -2.40 15.43
C ARG A 167 -12.35 -2.21 14.02
N TYR A 168 -12.08 -3.13 13.09
CA TYR A 168 -12.28 -2.93 11.66
C TYR A 168 -13.21 -3.98 11.01
N LEU A 169 -13.31 -5.18 11.60
CA LEU A 169 -14.01 -6.34 11.02
C LEU A 169 -15.47 -6.05 10.68
N PHE A 170 -16.21 -5.33 11.51
CA PHE A 170 -17.62 -4.97 11.24
C PHE A 170 -17.78 -4.27 9.88
N HIS A 171 -17.06 -3.16 9.68
CA HIS A 171 -17.08 -2.37 8.45
C HIS A 171 -16.64 -3.16 7.21
N ILE A 172 -15.72 -4.12 7.37
CA ILE A 172 -15.29 -4.99 6.26
C ILE A 172 -16.35 -6.04 5.95
N VAL A 173 -16.99 -6.64 6.96
CA VAL A 173 -18.05 -7.63 6.79
C VAL A 173 -19.28 -7.01 6.13
N GLU A 174 -19.69 -5.82 6.54
CA GLU A 174 -20.74 -5.03 5.86
C GLU A 174 -20.39 -4.81 4.38
N GLU A 175 -19.18 -4.32 4.06
CA GLU A 175 -18.74 -4.10 2.68
C GLU A 175 -18.63 -5.40 1.85
N VAL A 176 -18.34 -6.54 2.47
CA VAL A 176 -18.25 -7.86 1.84
C VAL A 176 -19.65 -8.43 1.56
N GLU A 177 -20.55 -8.42 2.54
CA GLU A 177 -21.94 -8.89 2.41
C GLU A 177 -22.73 -8.00 1.44
N ARG A 178 -22.55 -6.67 1.46
CA ARG A 178 -23.17 -5.72 0.53
C ARG A 178 -22.79 -5.99 -0.93
N ARG A 179 -21.59 -6.53 -1.18
CA ARG A 179 -21.14 -7.01 -2.51
C ARG A 179 -21.49 -8.47 -2.80
N ARG A 180 -22.08 -9.19 -1.84
CA ARG A 180 -22.37 -10.65 -1.88
C ARG A 180 -21.13 -11.51 -2.12
N LEU A 181 -20.00 -11.12 -1.52
CA LEU A 181 -18.74 -11.84 -1.59
C LEU A 181 -18.58 -12.82 -0.41
N PRO A 182 -17.74 -13.87 -0.53
CA PRO A 182 -17.45 -14.78 0.58
C PRO A 182 -16.87 -14.04 1.80
N THR A 183 -17.39 -14.28 3.00
CA THR A 183 -16.96 -13.58 4.22
C THR A 183 -15.52 -13.90 4.64
N GLU A 184 -14.92 -14.99 4.13
CA GLU A 184 -13.48 -15.23 4.29
C GLU A 184 -12.63 -14.09 3.74
N LEU A 185 -13.09 -13.34 2.73
CA LEU A 185 -12.34 -12.20 2.20
C LEU A 185 -12.19 -11.07 3.23
N ALA A 186 -13.06 -10.98 4.24
CA ALA A 186 -12.89 -10.06 5.38
C ALA A 186 -11.70 -10.46 6.28
N LEU A 187 -11.21 -11.69 6.16
CA LEU A 187 -10.07 -12.22 6.93
C LEU A 187 -8.72 -11.95 6.24
N LEU A 188 -8.69 -11.47 4.99
CA LEU A 188 -7.45 -11.18 4.25
C LEU A 188 -6.46 -10.25 4.98
N PRO A 189 -6.88 -9.20 5.69
CA PRO A 189 -5.96 -8.38 6.46
C PRO A 189 -5.19 -9.11 7.57
N PHE A 190 -5.63 -10.32 8.00
CA PHE A 190 -4.81 -11.17 8.87
C PHE A 190 -3.50 -11.61 8.20
N ILE A 191 -3.55 -11.95 6.91
CA ILE A 191 -2.41 -12.51 6.17
C ILE A 191 -1.55 -11.44 5.49
N GLU A 192 -2.13 -10.26 5.24
CA GLU A 192 -1.44 -9.10 4.65
C GLU A 192 -0.71 -8.22 5.68
N SER A 193 -1.40 -7.83 6.75
CA SER A 193 -0.88 -6.84 7.72
C SER A 193 -1.05 -7.24 9.19
N ALA A 194 -1.68 -8.39 9.45
CA ALA A 194 -2.24 -8.76 10.75
C ALA A 194 -3.12 -7.64 11.34
N PHE A 195 -3.98 -7.03 10.50
CA PHE A 195 -4.81 -5.85 10.79
C PHE A 195 -4.01 -4.63 11.30
N ASN A 196 -2.95 -4.26 10.58
CA ASN A 196 -2.19 -3.04 10.84
C ASN A 196 -2.35 -2.03 9.68
N PRO A 197 -3.21 -1.00 9.82
CA PRO A 197 -3.41 -0.01 8.76
C PRO A 197 -2.23 0.96 8.59
N GLN A 198 -1.27 1.01 9.51
CA GLN A 198 -0.02 1.77 9.36
C GLN A 198 1.11 0.98 8.67
N ALA A 199 0.89 -0.31 8.36
CA ALA A 199 1.91 -1.20 7.80
C ALA A 199 2.56 -0.67 6.51
N LEU A 200 3.84 -0.98 6.31
CA LEU A 200 4.63 -0.62 5.13
C LEU A 200 5.67 -1.72 4.85
N SER A 201 5.57 -2.39 3.71
CA SER A 201 6.52 -3.43 3.31
C SER A 201 7.82 -2.86 2.73
N THR A 202 8.84 -3.72 2.61
CA THR A 202 10.09 -3.43 1.89
C THR A 202 9.82 -2.99 0.45
N ALA A 203 8.87 -3.65 -0.23
CA ALA A 203 8.39 -3.36 -1.57
C ALA A 203 7.47 -2.11 -1.68
N LYS A 204 7.22 -1.41 -0.57
CA LYS A 204 6.36 -0.20 -0.47
C LYS A 204 4.85 -0.44 -0.63
N ALA A 205 4.40 -1.68 -0.51
CA ALA A 205 3.00 -1.96 -0.16
C ALA A 205 2.68 -1.29 1.18
N SER A 206 1.50 -0.68 1.34
CA SER A 206 1.13 -0.03 2.60
C SER A 206 -0.36 -0.18 2.91
N GLY A 207 -0.70 -0.04 4.19
CA GLY A 207 -2.07 -0.15 4.66
C GLY A 207 -2.49 -1.55 5.10
N MET A 208 -3.73 -1.64 5.57
CA MET A 208 -4.32 -2.88 6.10
C MET A 208 -4.38 -3.98 5.05
N TRP A 209 -4.60 -3.58 3.79
CA TRP A 209 -4.73 -4.41 2.59
C TRP A 209 -3.45 -4.48 1.73
N GLN A 210 -2.33 -3.92 2.20
CA GLN A 210 -1.03 -3.90 1.52
C GLN A 210 -1.07 -3.44 0.05
N PHE A 211 -1.72 -2.31 -0.22
CA PHE A 211 -1.76 -1.74 -1.57
C PHE A 211 -0.37 -1.28 -2.05
N MET A 212 0.04 -1.77 -3.22
CA MET A 212 1.23 -1.26 -3.93
C MET A 212 0.98 0.17 -4.47
N PRO A 213 2.02 1.03 -4.62
CA PRO A 213 1.82 2.44 -4.98
C PRO A 213 1.25 2.70 -6.39
N ALA A 214 1.34 1.71 -7.30
CA ALA A 214 0.65 1.75 -8.59
C ALA A 214 -0.83 1.41 -8.41
N THR A 215 -1.10 0.16 -8.02
CA THR A 215 -2.45 -0.39 -7.78
C THR A 215 -3.33 0.51 -6.91
N GLY A 216 -2.77 1.12 -5.85
CA GLY A 216 -3.52 2.07 -5.02
C GLY A 216 -4.03 3.28 -5.80
N ARG A 217 -3.25 3.86 -6.72
CA ARG A 217 -3.70 4.96 -7.58
C ARG A 217 -4.69 4.49 -8.64
N ASP A 218 -4.53 3.28 -9.16
CA ASP A 218 -5.46 2.68 -10.13
C ASP A 218 -6.85 2.50 -9.50
N PHE A 219 -6.92 2.20 -8.20
CA PHE A 219 -8.14 2.20 -7.38
C PHE A 219 -8.40 3.53 -6.62
N SER A 220 -7.91 4.65 -7.15
CA SER A 220 -8.18 6.04 -6.71
C SER A 220 -7.76 6.41 -5.27
N LEU A 221 -6.93 5.61 -4.60
CA LEU A 221 -6.36 5.91 -3.28
C LEU A 221 -5.26 6.98 -3.41
N LYS A 222 -5.54 8.20 -2.93
CA LYS A 222 -4.64 9.36 -3.06
C LYS A 222 -3.35 9.12 -2.27
N GLN A 223 -2.22 9.50 -2.87
CA GLN A 223 -0.88 9.33 -2.32
C GLN A 223 -0.10 10.61 -2.58
N ASN A 224 -0.04 11.50 -1.60
CA ASN A 224 0.43 12.87 -1.79
C ASN A 224 1.25 13.39 -0.59
N ALA A 225 1.55 14.70 -0.55
CA ALA A 225 2.37 15.30 0.50
C ALA A 225 1.71 15.34 1.89
N PHE A 226 0.41 15.07 2.01
CA PHE A 226 -0.39 15.21 3.22
C PHE A 226 -1.02 13.87 3.69
N ARG A 227 -1.43 13.02 2.75
CA ARG A 227 -2.11 11.74 3.02
C ARG A 227 -1.68 10.57 2.13
N ASP A 228 -1.93 9.36 2.61
CA ASP A 228 -1.75 8.08 1.92
C ASP A 228 -2.99 7.19 2.16
N ASP A 229 -4.01 7.34 1.32
CA ASP A 229 -5.33 6.69 1.46
C ASP A 229 -5.27 5.16 1.37
N ARG A 230 -4.12 4.57 1.01
CA ARG A 230 -3.90 3.11 1.11
C ARG A 230 -4.04 2.62 2.55
N ARG A 231 -3.85 3.52 3.51
CA ARG A 231 -3.98 3.28 4.96
C ARG A 231 -5.39 3.57 5.49
N ASP A 232 -6.18 4.37 4.75
CA ASP A 232 -7.54 4.73 5.15
C ASP A 232 -8.39 3.46 5.24
N VAL A 233 -9.01 3.23 6.40
CA VAL A 233 -9.68 1.97 6.71
C VAL A 233 -10.83 1.70 5.73
N LEU A 234 -11.63 2.71 5.41
CA LEU A 234 -12.84 2.55 4.59
C LEU A 234 -12.50 2.60 3.10
N ALA A 235 -11.67 3.56 2.67
CA ALA A 235 -11.30 3.70 1.26
C ALA A 235 -10.45 2.53 0.78
N SER A 236 -9.47 2.06 1.57
CA SER A 236 -8.66 0.88 1.19
C SER A 236 -9.47 -0.42 1.22
N THR A 237 -10.44 -0.57 2.13
CA THR A 237 -11.37 -1.72 2.14
C THR A 237 -12.24 -1.75 0.89
N ARG A 238 -12.88 -0.62 0.54
CA ARG A 238 -13.62 -0.49 -0.71
C ARG A 238 -12.76 -0.87 -1.92
N ALA A 239 -11.58 -0.25 -2.04
CA ALA A 239 -10.65 -0.51 -3.13
C ALA A 239 -10.19 -1.98 -3.21
N ALA A 240 -9.91 -2.63 -2.08
CA ALA A 240 -9.47 -4.03 -2.06
C ALA A 240 -10.56 -4.98 -2.53
N LEU A 241 -11.80 -4.78 -2.06
CA LEU A 241 -12.94 -5.60 -2.44
C LEU A 241 -13.37 -5.35 -3.90
N ASP A 242 -13.27 -4.12 -4.38
CA ASP A 242 -13.48 -3.78 -5.79
C ASP A 242 -12.40 -4.41 -6.69
N TYR A 243 -11.14 -4.46 -6.23
CA TYR A 243 -10.05 -5.16 -6.93
C TYR A 243 -10.27 -6.68 -6.96
N LEU A 244 -10.57 -7.29 -5.81
CA LEU A 244 -10.89 -8.72 -5.71
C LEU A 244 -12.10 -9.10 -6.58
N THR A 245 -13.13 -8.25 -6.64
CA THR A 245 -14.29 -8.43 -7.53
C THR A 245 -13.87 -8.40 -9.01
N ARG A 246 -13.03 -7.44 -9.41
CA ARG A 246 -12.50 -7.38 -10.79
C ARG A 246 -11.64 -8.59 -11.14
N LEU A 247 -10.83 -9.07 -10.20
CA LEU A 247 -10.00 -10.27 -10.38
C LEU A 247 -10.85 -11.54 -10.51
N HIS A 248 -11.89 -11.70 -9.68
CA HIS A 248 -12.82 -12.81 -9.80
C HIS A 248 -13.58 -12.79 -11.14
N ALA A 249 -14.02 -11.61 -11.59
CA ALA A 249 -14.63 -11.45 -12.91
C ALA A 249 -13.67 -11.75 -14.08
N LEU A 250 -12.35 -11.62 -13.89
CA LEU A 250 -11.32 -11.92 -14.90
C LEU A 250 -10.96 -13.42 -14.97
N PHE A 251 -10.94 -14.12 -13.83
CA PHE A 251 -10.49 -15.52 -13.76
C PHE A 251 -11.62 -16.56 -13.58
N GLY A 252 -12.81 -16.15 -13.15
CA GLY A 252 -13.95 -17.05 -12.88
C GLY A 252 -13.77 -17.95 -11.65
N ASP A 253 -12.69 -17.76 -10.88
CA ASP A 253 -12.34 -18.55 -9.70
C ASP A 253 -11.69 -17.66 -8.62
N TRP A 254 -12.00 -17.96 -7.36
CA TRP A 254 -11.49 -17.22 -6.21
C TRP A 254 -10.03 -17.53 -5.89
N HIS A 255 -9.54 -18.76 -6.08
CA HIS A 255 -8.15 -19.08 -5.77
C HIS A 255 -7.19 -18.39 -6.74
N LEU A 256 -7.54 -18.35 -8.03
CA LEU A 256 -6.84 -17.58 -9.07
C LEU A 256 -6.97 -16.07 -8.86
N ALA A 257 -8.12 -15.56 -8.42
CA ALA A 257 -8.28 -14.15 -8.07
C ALA A 257 -7.37 -13.76 -6.89
N LEU A 258 -7.31 -14.57 -5.84
CA LEU A 258 -6.43 -14.38 -4.69
C LEU A 258 -4.94 -14.47 -5.09
N ALA A 259 -4.57 -15.41 -5.96
CA ALA A 259 -3.23 -15.47 -6.54
C ALA A 259 -2.87 -14.20 -7.33
N ALA A 260 -3.83 -13.65 -8.08
CA ALA A 260 -3.65 -12.44 -8.87
C ALA A 260 -3.61 -11.16 -8.03
N TYR A 261 -4.21 -11.16 -6.83
CA TYR A 261 -4.07 -10.08 -5.85
C TYR A 261 -2.63 -9.99 -5.34
N ASN A 262 -2.05 -11.13 -4.93
CA ASN A 262 -0.67 -11.20 -4.43
C ASN A 262 0.40 -11.05 -5.53
N TRP A 263 0.24 -11.72 -6.68
CA TRP A 263 1.28 -11.81 -7.72
C TRP A 263 1.04 -10.89 -8.93
N GLY A 264 -0.15 -10.31 -9.06
CA GLY A 264 -0.57 -9.51 -10.22
C GLY A 264 -1.20 -10.36 -11.34
N GLU A 265 -2.34 -9.89 -11.86
CA GLU A 265 -3.14 -10.58 -12.89
C GLU A 265 -2.35 -10.98 -14.14
N GLY A 266 -1.48 -10.11 -14.65
CA GLY A 266 -0.64 -10.40 -15.82
C GLY A 266 0.42 -11.49 -15.58
N ASN A 267 0.68 -11.89 -14.35
CA ASN A 267 1.52 -13.04 -14.04
C ASN A 267 0.70 -14.33 -13.99
N VAL A 268 -0.44 -14.33 -13.30
CA VAL A 268 -1.39 -15.46 -13.26
C VAL A 268 -1.89 -15.80 -14.68
N GLN A 269 -2.29 -14.81 -15.48
CA GLN A 269 -2.72 -15.02 -16.86
C GLN A 269 -1.60 -15.63 -17.73
N ARG A 270 -0.32 -15.26 -17.52
CA ARG A 270 0.82 -15.86 -18.21
C ARG A 270 1.17 -17.26 -17.70
N ALA A 271 0.81 -17.62 -16.47
CA ALA A 271 0.90 -18.99 -15.97
C ALA A 271 -0.21 -19.87 -16.58
N ILE A 272 -1.46 -19.40 -16.59
CA ILE A 272 -2.61 -20.06 -17.22
C ILE A 272 -2.32 -20.35 -18.70
N GLN A 273 -1.93 -19.33 -19.48
CA GLN A 273 -1.60 -19.50 -20.90
C GLN A 273 -0.45 -20.49 -21.14
N ARG A 274 0.47 -20.66 -20.20
CA ARG A 274 1.58 -21.62 -20.30
C ARG A 274 1.07 -23.05 -20.13
N ASN A 275 0.24 -23.29 -19.12
CA ASN A 275 -0.36 -24.60 -18.87
C ASN A 275 -1.32 -24.98 -20.02
N GLN A 276 -2.16 -24.06 -20.50
CA GLN A 276 -3.04 -24.26 -21.66
C GLN A 276 -2.26 -24.73 -22.91
N ARG A 277 -1.15 -24.05 -23.25
CA ARG A 277 -0.29 -24.43 -24.39
C ARG A 277 0.41 -25.77 -24.21
N ALA A 278 0.49 -26.29 -22.99
CA ALA A 278 1.07 -27.59 -22.65
C ALA A 278 0.02 -28.69 -22.43
N GLY A 279 -1.28 -28.39 -22.59
CA GLY A 279 -2.37 -29.33 -22.29
C GLY A 279 -2.53 -29.64 -20.79
N LEU A 280 -1.98 -28.81 -19.90
CA LEU A 280 -2.02 -28.99 -18.46
C LEU A 280 -3.20 -28.22 -17.81
N PRO A 281 -3.71 -28.68 -16.66
CA PRO A 281 -4.76 -27.96 -15.91
C PRO A 281 -4.33 -26.55 -15.49
N THR A 282 -5.31 -25.67 -15.31
CA THR A 282 -5.12 -24.22 -15.13
C THR A 282 -5.61 -23.69 -13.79
N ASP A 283 -6.04 -24.58 -12.89
CA ASP A 283 -6.41 -24.29 -11.51
C ASP A 283 -5.22 -23.79 -10.68
N TYR A 284 -5.51 -23.19 -9.53
CA TYR A 284 -4.51 -22.63 -8.61
C TYR A 284 -3.41 -23.62 -8.19
N GLU A 285 -3.72 -24.91 -8.00
CA GLU A 285 -2.75 -25.90 -7.52
C GLU A 285 -1.80 -26.37 -8.63
N SER A 286 -2.30 -26.40 -9.87
CA SER A 286 -1.54 -26.75 -11.08
C SER A 286 -0.67 -25.63 -11.66
N LEU A 287 -0.89 -24.36 -11.27
CA LEU A 287 -0.08 -23.24 -11.79
C LEU A 287 1.32 -23.15 -11.15
N ARG A 288 2.36 -23.08 -11.99
CA ARG A 288 3.73 -22.76 -11.55
C ARG A 288 3.85 -21.28 -11.17
N MET A 289 3.54 -20.98 -9.91
CA MET A 289 3.63 -19.65 -9.28
C MET A 289 4.81 -19.54 -8.31
N PRO A 290 5.19 -18.33 -7.86
CA PRO A 290 6.16 -18.12 -6.78
C PRO A 290 5.70 -18.75 -5.47
N ASP A 291 6.68 -19.09 -4.64
CA ASP A 291 6.46 -19.87 -3.41
C ASP A 291 5.68 -19.08 -2.33
N GLU A 292 5.66 -17.75 -2.40
CA GLU A 292 4.77 -16.88 -1.62
C GLU A 292 3.31 -17.01 -2.08
N THR A 293 3.07 -16.83 -3.37
CA THR A 293 1.74 -16.90 -4.00
C THR A 293 1.10 -18.28 -3.87
N ARG A 294 1.90 -19.35 -3.98
CA ARG A 294 1.50 -20.75 -3.70
C ARG A 294 1.07 -20.99 -2.25
N ARG A 295 1.45 -20.12 -1.31
CA ARG A 295 1.05 -20.18 0.10
C ARG A 295 -0.01 -19.14 0.45
N TYR A 296 -0.44 -18.30 -0.49
CA TYR A 296 -1.39 -17.22 -0.24
C TYR A 296 -2.81 -17.72 0.08
N VAL A 297 -3.40 -18.57 -0.78
CA VAL A 297 -4.71 -19.19 -0.51
C VAL A 297 -4.65 -20.14 0.69
N PRO A 298 -3.62 -21.00 0.85
CA PRO A 298 -3.46 -21.81 2.07
C PRO A 298 -3.41 -21.00 3.38
N LYS A 299 -2.79 -19.81 3.39
CA LYS A 299 -2.81 -18.91 4.56
C LYS A 299 -4.23 -18.44 4.88
N LEU A 300 -5.01 -18.03 3.88
CA LEU A 300 -6.38 -17.57 4.08
C LEU A 300 -7.28 -18.71 4.59
N LEU A 301 -7.19 -19.90 3.99
CA LEU A 301 -7.96 -21.07 4.42
C LEU A 301 -7.56 -21.56 5.83
N ALA A 302 -6.29 -21.45 6.22
CA ALA A 302 -5.89 -21.70 7.61
C ALA A 302 -6.55 -20.71 8.57
N VAL A 303 -6.59 -19.41 8.24
CA VAL A 303 -7.26 -18.39 9.07
C VAL A 303 -8.78 -18.58 9.10
N LYS A 304 -9.43 -18.96 8.00
CA LYS A 304 -10.83 -19.42 7.93
C LYS A 304 -11.06 -20.54 8.97
N ASN A 305 -10.26 -21.59 8.92
CA ASN A 305 -10.42 -22.76 9.80
C ASN A 305 -10.18 -22.41 11.28
N LEU A 306 -9.17 -21.57 11.58
CA LEU A 306 -8.91 -21.06 12.93
C LEU A 306 -10.05 -20.19 13.47
N VAL A 307 -10.74 -19.40 12.63
CA VAL A 307 -11.92 -18.62 13.04
C VAL A 307 -13.16 -19.51 13.19
N ALA A 308 -13.29 -20.55 12.35
CA ALA A 308 -14.35 -21.53 12.40
C ALA A 308 -14.35 -22.34 13.71
N GLN A 309 -13.20 -22.88 14.09
CA GLN A 309 -13.06 -23.85 15.21
C GLN A 309 -11.83 -23.54 16.09
N PRO A 310 -11.73 -22.35 16.71
CA PRO A 310 -10.52 -21.93 17.42
C PRO A 310 -10.10 -22.90 18.53
N GLN A 311 -11.06 -23.52 19.22
CA GLN A 311 -10.80 -24.50 20.29
C GLN A 311 -10.06 -25.75 19.78
N ALA A 312 -10.28 -26.17 18.53
CA ALA A 312 -9.58 -27.31 17.92
C ALA A 312 -8.08 -27.04 17.71
N PHE A 313 -7.66 -25.77 17.73
CA PHE A 313 -6.28 -25.31 17.62
C PHE A 313 -5.70 -24.83 18.96
N GLY A 314 -6.42 -25.01 20.07
CA GLY A 314 -6.03 -24.50 21.39
C GLY A 314 -6.16 -22.97 21.55
N LEU A 315 -6.96 -22.33 20.69
CA LEU A 315 -7.12 -20.88 20.63
C LEU A 315 -8.44 -20.43 21.25
N THR A 316 -8.45 -19.20 21.76
CA THR A 316 -9.68 -18.47 22.15
C THR A 316 -9.69 -17.15 21.40
N LEU A 317 -10.77 -16.87 20.67
CA LEU A 317 -10.98 -15.56 20.04
C LEU A 317 -11.57 -14.61 21.10
N PRO A 318 -11.22 -13.31 21.09
CA PRO A 318 -11.93 -12.33 21.89
C PRO A 318 -13.41 -12.26 21.43
N PRO A 319 -14.37 -12.03 22.35
CA PRO A 319 -15.73 -11.66 21.98
C PRO A 319 -15.71 -10.47 21.01
N LEU A 320 -16.56 -10.52 19.99
CA LEU A 320 -16.65 -9.48 18.96
C LEU A 320 -18.12 -9.21 18.67
N GLU A 321 -18.60 -8.07 19.12
CA GLU A 321 -20.01 -7.68 18.96
C GLU A 321 -20.28 -7.21 17.52
N ASN A 322 -21.51 -7.43 17.06
CA ASN A 322 -21.99 -7.14 15.71
C ASN A 322 -22.44 -5.68 15.58
N HIS A 323 -21.56 -4.75 15.94
CA HIS A 323 -21.76 -3.30 15.79
C HIS A 323 -20.46 -2.62 15.32
N PRO A 324 -20.51 -1.40 14.74
CA PRO A 324 -19.30 -0.68 14.37
C PRO A 324 -18.54 -0.23 15.63
N PHE A 325 -17.22 -0.39 15.63
CA PHE A 325 -16.35 0.16 16.68
C PHE A 325 -16.23 1.69 16.58
N PHE A 326 -16.23 2.22 15.34
CA PHE A 326 -16.08 3.63 15.03
C PHE A 326 -17.15 4.10 14.03
N LEU A 327 -17.49 5.40 14.12
CA LEU A 327 -18.33 6.12 13.17
C LEU A 327 -17.49 7.03 12.27
N THR A 328 -18.09 7.49 11.17
CA THR A 328 -17.53 8.55 10.33
C THR A 328 -18.14 9.88 10.72
N VAL A 329 -17.30 10.81 11.17
CA VAL A 329 -17.72 12.12 11.69
C VAL A 329 -17.21 13.21 10.73
N PRO A 330 -18.09 14.06 10.15
CA PRO A 330 -17.68 15.06 9.18
C PRO A 330 -16.86 16.18 9.81
N ILE A 331 -15.95 16.77 9.03
CA ILE A 331 -15.24 18.01 9.37
C ILE A 331 -15.33 19.02 8.23
N GLU A 332 -15.75 20.24 8.56
CA GLU A 332 -15.92 21.33 7.59
C GLU A 332 -14.66 22.20 7.43
N ARG A 333 -13.69 22.07 8.34
CA ARG A 333 -12.55 22.98 8.51
C ARG A 333 -11.25 22.20 8.70
N ASP A 334 -10.12 22.75 8.22
CA ASP A 334 -8.80 22.21 8.55
C ASP A 334 -8.61 22.11 10.07
N ILE A 335 -8.14 20.96 10.56
CA ILE A 335 -8.00 20.67 11.98
C ILE A 335 -6.69 19.94 12.30
N ASP A 336 -5.97 20.38 13.32
CA ASP A 336 -4.77 19.68 13.80
C ASP A 336 -5.16 18.35 14.46
N VAL A 337 -4.38 17.30 14.24
CA VAL A 337 -4.62 15.95 14.81
C VAL A 337 -4.71 16.01 16.34
N ALA A 338 -3.83 16.77 16.99
CA ALA A 338 -3.85 17.02 18.43
C ALA A 338 -5.12 17.75 18.91
N VAL A 339 -5.68 18.65 18.10
CA VAL A 339 -6.94 19.34 18.41
C VAL A 339 -8.12 18.37 18.23
N ALA A 340 -8.13 17.58 17.15
CA ALA A 340 -9.17 16.61 16.87
C ALA A 340 -9.26 15.51 17.96
N ALA A 341 -8.13 14.92 18.32
CA ALA A 341 -8.03 13.93 19.40
C ALA A 341 -8.51 14.50 20.75
N ARG A 342 -8.06 15.72 21.11
CA ARG A 342 -8.47 16.39 22.35
C ARG A 342 -9.98 16.70 22.41
N LEU A 343 -10.59 17.15 21.31
CA LEU A 343 -12.04 17.39 21.24
C LEU A 343 -12.83 16.08 21.36
N ALA A 344 -12.38 15.01 20.71
CA ALA A 344 -12.95 13.67 20.85
C ALA A 344 -12.74 13.07 22.26
N GLY A 345 -11.74 13.53 23.01
CA GLY A 345 -11.36 12.94 24.30
C GLY A 345 -10.53 11.67 24.17
N LEU A 346 -9.67 11.63 23.14
CA LEU A 346 -8.75 10.53 22.84
C LEU A 346 -7.30 10.99 22.95
N ASP A 347 -6.39 10.05 23.20
CA ASP A 347 -4.98 10.25 22.94
C ASP A 347 -4.70 10.32 21.43
N GLU A 348 -3.69 11.09 21.03
CA GLU A 348 -3.30 11.23 19.61
C GLU A 348 -2.94 9.87 18.96
N ALA A 349 -2.44 8.92 19.76
CA ALA A 349 -2.10 7.57 19.30
C ALA A 349 -3.34 6.76 18.87
N ASP A 350 -4.43 6.78 19.65
CA ASP A 350 -5.67 6.08 19.31
C ASP A 350 -6.42 6.76 18.17
N PHE A 351 -6.43 8.10 18.16
CA PHE A 351 -6.97 8.86 17.03
C PHE A 351 -6.21 8.52 15.73
N ALA A 352 -4.87 8.46 15.76
CA ALA A 352 -4.04 8.09 14.60
C ALA A 352 -4.01 6.59 14.28
N ALA A 353 -4.51 5.72 15.17
CA ALA A 353 -4.74 4.31 14.87
C ALA A 353 -5.97 4.13 13.97
N LEU A 354 -7.04 4.90 14.21
CA LEU A 354 -8.24 4.94 13.35
C LEU A 354 -8.05 5.83 12.12
N ASN A 355 -7.23 6.89 12.21
CA ASN A 355 -6.92 7.82 11.10
C ASN A 355 -5.44 7.76 10.65
N PRO A 356 -4.95 6.61 10.15
CA PRO A 356 -3.53 6.42 9.77
C PRO A 356 -3.18 6.87 8.35
N GLN A 357 -4.16 7.35 7.57
CA GLN A 357 -3.95 7.95 6.25
C GLN A 357 -3.30 9.33 6.37
N HIS A 358 -3.54 10.06 7.45
CA HIS A 358 -2.88 11.32 7.74
C HIS A 358 -1.42 11.08 8.14
N ASN A 359 -0.49 11.62 7.34
CA ASN A 359 0.95 11.48 7.59
C ASN A 359 1.62 12.76 8.12
N ARG A 360 0.80 13.73 8.53
CA ARG A 360 1.10 15.09 9.02
C ARG A 360 0.26 15.40 10.28
N PRO A 361 0.65 16.39 11.11
CA PRO A 361 -0.12 16.79 12.30
C PRO A 361 -1.41 17.57 12.00
N VAL A 362 -1.87 17.66 10.75
CA VAL A 362 -3.09 18.35 10.35
C VAL A 362 -3.87 17.53 9.32
N ILE A 363 -5.19 17.62 9.43
CA ILE A 363 -6.18 17.04 8.53
C ILE A 363 -6.70 18.18 7.66
N LEU A 364 -6.62 18.01 6.34
CA LEU A 364 -7.09 19.00 5.39
C LEU A 364 -8.51 18.65 4.95
N ALA A 365 -9.50 19.36 5.48
CA ALA A 365 -10.92 18.98 5.34
C ALA A 365 -11.37 18.92 3.87
N ALA A 366 -10.84 19.80 3.02
CA ALA A 366 -11.15 19.82 1.59
C ALA A 366 -10.66 18.55 0.83
N GLY A 367 -9.73 17.77 1.39
CA GLY A 367 -9.34 16.46 0.85
C GLY A 367 -9.90 15.29 1.65
N THR A 368 -9.96 15.41 2.98
CA THR A 368 -10.54 14.39 3.88
C THR A 368 -11.65 15.05 4.72
N PRO A 369 -12.90 15.10 4.23
CA PRO A 369 -14.00 15.85 4.87
C PRO A 369 -14.61 15.11 6.07
N HIS A 370 -13.91 14.11 6.62
CA HIS A 370 -14.36 13.30 7.74
C HIS A 370 -13.19 12.67 8.50
N VAL A 371 -13.45 12.26 9.73
CA VAL A 371 -12.55 11.51 10.61
C VAL A 371 -13.26 10.29 11.18
N LEU A 372 -12.51 9.25 11.51
CA LEU A 372 -13.00 8.02 12.14
C LEU A 372 -12.81 8.11 13.65
N LEU A 373 -13.89 7.97 14.43
CA LEU A 373 -13.88 8.10 15.88
C LEU A 373 -14.67 6.95 16.53
N PRO A 374 -14.26 6.41 17.69
CA PRO A 374 -15.07 5.44 18.43
C PRO A 374 -16.45 6.01 18.75
N TYR A 375 -17.47 5.14 18.85
CA TYR A 375 -18.86 5.56 18.98
C TYR A 375 -19.08 6.64 20.08
N ASP A 376 -18.68 6.36 21.32
CA ASP A 376 -18.85 7.24 22.48
C ASP A 376 -18.11 8.59 22.32
N ASN A 377 -17.02 8.61 21.55
CA ASN A 377 -16.21 9.80 21.30
C ASN A 377 -16.77 10.67 20.16
N ALA A 378 -17.62 10.13 19.28
CA ALA A 378 -18.17 10.83 18.12
C ALA A 378 -19.16 11.94 18.54
N GLU A 379 -20.10 11.65 19.44
CA GLU A 379 -21.05 12.64 19.98
C GLU A 379 -20.31 13.74 20.76
N ARG A 380 -19.32 13.34 21.58
CA ARG A 380 -18.45 14.27 22.30
C ARG A 380 -17.69 15.20 21.36
N PHE A 381 -17.07 14.66 20.30
CA PHE A 381 -16.32 15.46 19.33
C PHE A 381 -17.19 16.53 18.69
N LEU A 382 -18.40 16.18 18.24
CA LEU A 382 -19.33 17.13 17.63
C LEU A 382 -19.74 18.24 18.64
N SER A 383 -20.14 17.85 19.85
CA SER A 383 -20.48 18.77 20.94
C SER A 383 -19.35 19.75 21.26
N GLU A 384 -18.11 19.26 21.38
CA GLU A 384 -16.96 20.11 21.73
C GLU A 384 -16.44 20.93 20.54
N LEU A 385 -16.60 20.45 19.30
CA LEU A 385 -16.27 21.20 18.08
C LEU A 385 -17.18 22.43 17.93
N ASP A 386 -18.49 22.27 18.13
CA ASP A 386 -19.46 23.39 18.12
C ASP A 386 -19.17 24.41 19.24
N ARG A 387 -18.64 23.95 20.38
CA ARG A 387 -18.27 24.80 21.52
C ARG A 387 -16.92 25.49 21.35
N HIS A 388 -15.96 24.89 20.63
CA HIS A 388 -14.62 25.44 20.45
C HIS A 388 -14.65 26.84 19.82
N LYS A 389 -13.81 27.75 20.34
CA LYS A 389 -13.66 29.14 19.85
C LYS A 389 -12.21 29.52 19.52
N GLY A 390 -11.29 28.56 19.62
CA GLY A 390 -9.88 28.75 19.22
C GLY A 390 -9.65 28.43 17.74
N PRO A 391 -8.40 28.52 17.26
CA PRO A 391 -8.02 27.95 15.97
C PRO A 391 -8.21 26.42 15.98
N LEU A 392 -8.57 25.85 14.84
CA LEU A 392 -8.64 24.39 14.64
C LEU A 392 -7.33 23.82 14.07
N ALA A 393 -6.72 24.51 13.09
CA ALA A 393 -5.42 24.18 12.54
C ALA A 393 -4.36 25.24 12.84
N SER A 394 -3.17 24.80 13.28
CA SER A 394 -1.94 25.62 13.37
C SER A 394 -1.02 25.45 12.15
N TRP A 395 -1.37 24.55 11.22
CA TRP A 395 -0.65 24.31 9.97
C TRP A 395 -1.46 24.72 8.74
N THR A 396 -0.77 24.86 7.61
CA THR A 396 -1.34 25.06 6.27
C THR A 396 -0.39 24.54 5.18
N ALA A 397 -0.85 24.48 3.93
CA ALA A 397 -0.07 24.08 2.77
C ALA A 397 0.49 25.30 2.03
N TRP A 398 1.79 25.26 1.72
CA TRP A 398 2.48 26.25 0.89
C TRP A 398 3.07 25.60 -0.35
N VAL A 399 2.94 26.27 -1.50
CA VAL A 399 3.46 25.79 -2.79
C VAL A 399 4.74 26.54 -3.12
N ALA A 400 5.82 25.80 -3.40
CA ALA A 400 7.11 26.38 -3.76
C ALA A 400 7.02 27.16 -5.09
N PRO A 401 7.16 28.50 -5.10
CA PRO A 401 6.91 29.33 -6.29
C PRO A 401 8.01 29.19 -7.35
N ARG A 402 9.19 28.72 -6.94
CA ARG A 402 10.34 28.37 -7.77
C ARG A 402 11.10 27.22 -7.12
N THR A 403 12.05 26.64 -7.85
CA THR A 403 13.00 25.67 -7.27
C THR A 403 13.92 26.38 -6.26
N LEU A 404 14.12 25.76 -5.09
CA LEU A 404 14.65 26.37 -3.87
C LEU A 404 15.60 25.42 -3.13
N ARG A 405 16.67 25.97 -2.53
CA ARG A 405 17.31 25.30 -1.38
C ARG A 405 16.36 25.31 -0.19
N THR A 406 16.45 24.30 0.68
CA THR A 406 15.58 24.25 1.88
C THR A 406 15.81 25.46 2.80
N ALA A 407 17.06 25.95 2.90
CA ALA A 407 17.42 27.22 3.56
C ALA A 407 16.68 28.46 3.02
N GLU A 408 16.38 28.50 1.72
CA GLU A 408 15.61 29.60 1.11
C GLU A 408 14.11 29.42 1.38
N ALA A 409 13.59 28.19 1.27
CA ALA A 409 12.20 27.89 1.59
C ALA A 409 11.87 28.17 3.07
N ALA A 410 12.78 27.83 3.99
CA ALA A 410 12.70 28.16 5.41
C ALA A 410 12.51 29.67 5.64
N LYS A 411 13.39 30.49 5.06
CA LYS A 411 13.30 31.95 5.11
C LYS A 411 12.02 32.52 4.49
N LEU A 412 11.55 31.95 3.38
CA LEU A 412 10.30 32.35 2.71
C LEU A 412 9.03 31.96 3.49
N THR A 413 9.11 30.95 4.36
CA THR A 413 7.96 30.39 5.10
C THR A 413 7.96 30.76 6.59
N GLY A 414 8.96 31.52 7.05
CA GLY A 414 9.09 31.91 8.46
C GLY A 414 9.48 30.77 9.40
N MET A 415 9.86 29.60 8.87
CA MET A 415 10.23 28.42 9.66
C MET A 415 11.75 28.25 9.75
N ASP A 416 12.23 27.61 10.82
CA ASP A 416 13.58 27.04 10.87
C ASP A 416 13.79 25.96 9.77
N GLU A 417 15.00 25.85 9.24
CA GLU A 417 15.31 24.87 8.19
C GLU A 417 15.25 23.43 8.71
N THR A 418 15.71 23.16 9.93
CA THR A 418 15.66 21.80 10.50
C THR A 418 14.21 21.37 10.69
N ARG A 419 13.40 22.20 11.34
CA ARG A 419 11.95 21.97 11.49
C ARG A 419 11.24 21.80 10.15
N LEU A 420 11.58 22.60 9.13
CA LEU A 420 10.98 22.49 7.79
C LEU A 420 11.35 21.17 7.11
N ARG A 421 12.60 20.70 7.28
CA ARG A 421 13.06 19.39 6.79
C ARG A 421 12.33 18.26 7.47
N ASP A 422 12.24 18.29 8.79
CA ASP A 422 11.68 17.18 9.58
C ASP A 422 10.17 17.06 9.32
N ILE A 423 9.41 18.17 9.40
CA ILE A 423 7.96 18.12 9.23
C ILE A 423 7.53 17.73 7.81
N ASN A 424 8.34 18.05 6.80
CA ASN A 424 8.09 17.67 5.40
C ASN A 424 8.73 16.33 4.99
N ARG A 425 9.70 15.83 5.76
CA ARG A 425 10.58 14.68 5.46
C ARG A 425 11.54 14.93 4.27
N ILE A 426 12.22 16.08 4.27
CA ILE A 426 13.17 16.51 3.21
C ILE A 426 14.62 16.14 3.56
N PRO A 427 15.26 15.16 2.89
CA PRO A 427 16.63 14.76 3.19
C PRO A 427 17.67 15.87 2.99
N ARG A 428 18.78 15.78 3.72
CA ARG A 428 19.96 16.66 3.52
C ARG A 428 20.50 16.51 2.09
N GLY A 429 21.01 17.61 1.52
CA GLY A 429 21.49 17.65 0.13
C GLY A 429 20.41 17.62 -0.96
N MET A 430 19.13 17.76 -0.59
CA MET A 430 18.02 17.92 -1.53
C MET A 430 17.54 19.37 -1.62
N MET A 431 17.17 19.77 -2.84
CA MET A 431 16.44 20.99 -3.17
C MET A 431 14.96 20.66 -3.42
N ILE A 432 14.10 21.62 -3.09
CA ILE A 432 12.65 21.59 -3.34
C ILE A 432 12.41 22.10 -4.77
N ARG A 433 11.65 21.37 -5.58
CA ARG A 433 11.26 21.84 -6.93
C ARG A 433 10.09 22.81 -6.88
N GLN A 434 10.02 23.70 -7.86
CA GLN A 434 8.83 24.51 -8.15
C GLN A 434 7.56 23.64 -8.21
N GLY A 435 6.44 24.16 -7.69
CA GLY A 435 5.17 23.44 -7.61
C GLY A 435 5.09 22.39 -6.49
N SER A 436 6.17 22.15 -5.74
CA SER A 436 6.10 21.26 -4.58
C SER A 436 5.20 21.83 -3.50
N ALA A 437 4.32 21.00 -2.94
CA ALA A 437 3.54 21.32 -1.75
C ALA A 437 4.32 20.95 -0.48
N LEU A 438 4.33 21.86 0.50
CA LEU A 438 4.96 21.71 1.80
C LEU A 438 3.98 22.09 2.91
N LEU A 439 4.09 21.42 4.05
CA LEU A 439 3.43 21.84 5.28
C LEU A 439 4.25 22.93 5.99
N VAL A 440 3.58 24.02 6.34
CA VAL A 440 4.16 25.21 7.02
C VAL A 440 3.21 25.70 8.13
N PRO A 441 3.67 26.55 9.06
CA PRO A 441 2.81 27.04 10.14
C PRO A 441 1.83 28.10 9.59
N ARG A 442 0.62 28.13 10.16
CA ARG A 442 -0.42 29.11 9.82
C ARG A 442 -0.15 30.41 10.57
N HIS A 443 0.58 31.33 9.95
CA HIS A 443 0.93 32.62 10.54
C HIS A 443 -0.20 33.66 10.39
N GLY A 444 -0.51 34.39 11.46
CA GLY A 444 -1.47 35.51 11.44
C GLY A 444 -2.92 35.11 11.15
N ARG A 445 -3.73 36.05 10.65
CA ARG A 445 -5.18 35.89 10.37
C ARG A 445 -5.47 35.08 9.09
N HIS A 446 -4.71 34.03 8.79
CA HIS A 446 -4.99 33.14 7.64
C HIS A 446 -6.11 32.14 7.98
N HIS A 447 -7.35 32.65 8.03
CA HIS A 447 -8.58 31.91 8.33
C HIS A 447 -9.11 31.04 7.17
N HIS A 448 -8.39 30.97 6.04
CA HIS A 448 -8.75 30.15 4.89
C HIS A 448 -8.07 28.79 4.95
N ASP A 449 -8.80 27.77 4.55
CA ASP A 449 -8.32 26.39 4.56
C ASP A 449 -7.62 26.02 3.25
N VAL A 450 -6.90 24.91 3.26
CA VAL A 450 -6.22 24.42 2.05
C VAL A 450 -7.25 24.00 1.01
N SER A 451 -7.13 24.52 -0.22
CA SER A 451 -8.06 24.18 -1.29
C SER A 451 -7.99 22.69 -1.66
N GLU A 452 -9.13 22.10 -2.05
CA GLU A 452 -9.26 20.71 -2.50
C GLU A 452 -8.16 20.32 -3.50
N GLN A 453 -7.95 21.14 -4.53
CA GLN A 453 -6.92 20.90 -5.55
C GLN A 453 -5.51 20.71 -4.94
N LEU A 454 -5.17 21.46 -3.90
CA LEU A 454 -3.88 21.36 -3.22
C LEU A 454 -3.86 20.23 -2.18
N ALA A 455 -4.95 20.01 -1.45
CA ALA A 455 -5.11 18.91 -0.50
C ALA A 455 -5.01 17.53 -1.19
N ASP A 456 -5.46 17.42 -2.44
CA ASP A 456 -5.43 16.18 -3.23
C ASP A 456 -4.18 16.01 -4.10
N ASN A 457 -3.74 17.06 -4.79
CA ASN A 457 -2.68 16.96 -5.81
C ASN A 457 -1.32 17.50 -5.34
N GLY A 458 -1.25 18.07 -4.14
CA GLY A 458 -0.01 18.60 -3.58
C GLY A 458 1.04 17.50 -3.37
N THR A 459 2.09 17.50 -4.18
CA THR A 459 3.20 16.54 -4.09
C THR A 459 4.50 17.23 -3.68
N LEU A 460 5.35 16.54 -2.92
CA LEU A 460 6.68 17.04 -2.57
C LEU A 460 7.70 16.51 -3.58
N GLN A 461 8.20 17.37 -4.47
CA GLN A 461 9.16 16.98 -5.51
C GLN A 461 10.56 17.46 -5.16
N LEU A 462 11.49 16.52 -5.01
CA LEU A 462 12.86 16.79 -4.62
C LEU A 462 13.85 16.49 -5.74
N GLN A 463 14.97 17.20 -5.75
CA GLN A 463 16.12 16.90 -6.59
C GLN A 463 17.42 17.08 -5.81
N ARG A 464 18.48 16.34 -6.18
CA ARG A 464 19.79 16.50 -5.56
C ARG A 464 20.34 17.90 -5.84
N GLU A 465 20.94 18.51 -4.83
CA GLU A 465 21.70 19.73 -5.02
C GLU A 465 22.97 19.44 -5.83
N VAL A 466 23.04 20.01 -7.04
CA VAL A 466 24.25 19.90 -7.87
C VAL A 466 25.26 20.90 -7.37
N ALA A 467 26.34 20.42 -6.75
CA ALA A 467 27.45 21.26 -6.34
C ALA A 467 28.02 22.02 -7.55
N ALA A 468 27.84 23.34 -7.57
CA ALA A 468 28.35 24.18 -8.63
C ALA A 468 29.89 24.12 -8.65
N LYS A 469 30.47 23.42 -9.64
CA LYS A 469 31.93 23.41 -9.85
C LYS A 469 32.39 24.86 -10.02
N ALA A 470 33.11 25.37 -9.03
CA ALA A 470 33.61 26.73 -9.03
C ALA A 470 34.55 26.93 -10.22
N LYS A 471 34.11 27.67 -11.23
CA LYS A 471 34.98 28.20 -12.28
C LYS A 471 35.87 29.28 -11.65
N ALA A 472 36.98 28.86 -11.07
CA ALA A 472 38.03 29.76 -10.60
C ALA A 472 38.49 30.61 -11.80
N LYS A 473 38.20 31.92 -11.77
CA LYS A 473 38.78 32.88 -12.71
C LYS A 473 40.29 32.89 -12.50
N ALA A 474 41.04 32.32 -13.43
CA ALA A 474 42.46 32.61 -13.54
C ALA A 474 42.63 34.13 -13.69
N LYS A 475 43.47 34.74 -12.85
CA LYS A 475 43.71 36.18 -12.89
C LYS A 475 44.57 36.55 -14.11
N THR A 476 44.36 37.79 -14.55
CA THR A 476 45.08 38.46 -15.63
C THR A 476 46.60 38.33 -15.48
N ALA A 477 47.28 37.98 -16.57
CA ALA A 477 48.70 38.22 -16.77
C ALA A 477 48.88 38.90 -18.13
N THR A 478 49.51 40.07 -18.15
CA THR A 478 49.66 40.91 -19.34
C THR A 478 50.76 40.35 -20.26
N PRO A 479 50.59 40.33 -21.59
CA PRO A 479 51.66 39.93 -22.50
C PRO A 479 52.73 41.02 -22.62
N THR A 480 53.99 40.61 -22.71
CA THR A 480 55.12 41.45 -23.12
C THR A 480 55.99 40.66 -24.09
N THR A 481 56.32 41.23 -25.24
CA THR A 481 56.89 40.51 -26.39
C THR A 481 58.30 40.97 -26.76
N ALA A 482 59.31 40.13 -26.48
CA ALA A 482 60.65 40.13 -27.08
C ALA A 482 61.44 38.91 -26.57
N SER A 483 62.51 38.43 -27.21
CA SER A 483 62.86 38.32 -28.64
C SER A 483 64.09 37.41 -28.76
N SER A 484 64.29 36.74 -29.89
CA SER A 484 65.40 35.80 -30.21
C SER A 484 65.46 34.52 -29.33
N GLY A 485 66.04 33.40 -29.79
CA GLY A 485 66.40 33.08 -31.18
C GLY A 485 67.59 32.13 -31.36
N SER A 486 67.34 30.83 -31.51
CA SER A 486 68.21 29.91 -32.28
C SER A 486 67.55 28.52 -32.48
N LYS A 487 68.09 27.77 -33.46
CA LYS A 487 67.68 26.45 -34.00
C LYS A 487 68.95 25.83 -34.64
N PRO A 488 68.97 24.56 -35.09
CA PRO A 488 68.38 23.31 -34.59
C PRO A 488 69.44 22.16 -34.61
N LYS A 489 69.03 20.91 -34.95
CA LYS A 489 69.84 19.70 -35.33
C LYS A 489 70.33 18.79 -34.17
N THR A 490 70.50 17.46 -34.30
CA THR A 490 70.07 16.45 -35.31
C THR A 490 70.10 15.00 -34.77
N ALA A 491 69.28 14.13 -35.37
CA ALA A 491 69.53 12.70 -35.71
C ALA A 491 70.08 11.66 -34.68
N ALA A 492 69.18 10.77 -34.24
CA ALA A 492 69.21 9.29 -34.37
C ALA A 492 70.49 8.44 -34.08
N SER A 493 70.32 7.41 -33.24
CA SER A 493 70.86 6.03 -33.48
C SER A 493 70.20 4.96 -32.57
N LYS A 494 70.33 3.69 -32.98
CA LYS A 494 70.02 2.38 -32.33
C LYS A 494 71.28 1.47 -32.59
N PRO A 495 71.40 0.17 -32.21
CA PRO A 495 70.48 -0.80 -31.54
C PRO A 495 71.12 -1.68 -30.40
N GLY A 496 70.39 -2.70 -29.91
CA GLY A 496 70.90 -3.86 -29.13
C GLY A 496 70.05 -4.15 -27.86
N SER A 497 69.36 -5.29 -27.64
CA SER A 497 69.72 -6.73 -27.61
C SER A 497 70.40 -7.16 -26.30
N GLN A 498 69.96 -8.15 -25.50
CA GLN A 498 68.77 -9.06 -25.39
C GLN A 498 68.61 -9.42 -23.86
N THR A 499 68.01 -10.49 -23.27
CA THR A 499 67.43 -11.80 -23.68
C THR A 499 66.51 -12.38 -22.56
N ALA A 500 65.46 -13.15 -22.90
CA ALA A 500 64.73 -14.14 -22.05
C ALA A 500 64.03 -13.67 -20.72
N GLY A 501 63.09 -14.40 -20.11
CA GLY A 501 62.35 -15.60 -20.57
C GLY A 501 61.60 -16.35 -19.43
N THR A 502 60.28 -16.53 -19.61
CA THR A 502 59.28 -17.44 -18.95
C THR A 502 59.86 -18.76 -18.36
N THR A 503 59.42 -19.40 -17.26
CA THR A 503 58.07 -19.87 -16.80
C THR A 503 58.25 -20.48 -15.36
N ALA A 504 57.51 -20.15 -14.30
CA ALA A 504 56.18 -20.60 -13.82
C ALA A 504 56.07 -21.86 -12.90
N ARG A 505 55.35 -21.66 -11.77
CA ARG A 505 54.35 -22.55 -11.09
C ARG A 505 54.79 -23.57 -9.99
N SER A 506 53.99 -23.57 -8.90
CA SER A 506 53.86 -24.58 -7.80
C SER A 506 55.07 -24.79 -6.88
N VAL A 507 54.96 -25.29 -5.64
CA VAL A 507 53.85 -26.01 -4.96
C VAL A 507 53.58 -25.46 -3.53
N SER A 508 52.56 -25.98 -2.83
CA SER A 508 52.15 -25.61 -1.47
C SER A 508 52.83 -26.45 -0.38
N ALA A 509 53.25 -25.82 0.72
CA ALA A 509 53.50 -26.49 2.01
C ALA A 509 53.45 -25.49 3.18
N ALA A 510 52.89 -25.92 4.33
CA ALA A 510 53.18 -25.36 5.66
C ALA A 510 54.13 -26.34 6.39
N PRO A 511 54.84 -25.92 7.45
CA PRO A 511 54.30 -26.13 8.80
C PRO A 511 54.61 -24.97 9.78
N ALA A 512 54.44 -25.21 11.08
CA ALA A 512 54.35 -24.20 12.13
C ALA A 512 55.49 -24.22 13.17
N GLY A 513 55.56 -23.15 13.98
CA GLY A 513 56.33 -23.02 15.23
C GLY A 513 56.31 -21.57 15.73
N GLY A 514 56.26 -21.25 17.02
CA GLY A 514 56.15 -22.10 18.22
C GLY A 514 56.18 -21.25 19.52
N SER A 515 56.11 -21.90 20.69
CA SER A 515 56.24 -21.30 22.05
C SER A 515 55.12 -20.34 22.53
N SER A 516 54.82 -20.20 23.84
CA SER A 516 55.19 -21.06 25.01
C SER A 516 54.42 -20.65 26.28
N ASN A 517 53.75 -21.62 26.94
CA ASN A 517 53.64 -21.86 28.40
C ASN A 517 52.53 -22.91 28.64
N LYS A 518 52.61 -23.94 29.50
CA LYS A 518 53.08 -24.09 30.90
C LYS A 518 52.22 -23.31 31.91
N ASP A 519 51.74 -23.89 33.01
CA ASP A 519 51.96 -25.23 33.61
C ASP A 519 50.60 -25.84 34.04
N SER A 520 50.40 -27.16 33.96
CA SER A 520 50.53 -28.15 35.07
C SER A 520 49.66 -27.83 36.31
N LYS A 521 48.95 -28.78 36.95
CA LYS A 521 49.18 -30.24 37.03
C LYS A 521 47.98 -31.01 37.65
N THR A 522 47.71 -32.24 37.17
CA THR A 522 47.22 -33.45 37.92
C THR A 522 45.91 -33.44 38.76
N ARG A 523 45.07 -34.50 38.81
CA ARG A 523 45.00 -35.80 38.07
C ARG A 523 43.66 -36.55 38.30
N VAL A 524 43.25 -37.42 37.35
CA VAL A 524 42.63 -38.78 37.49
C VAL A 524 41.47 -38.96 38.50
N ALA A 525 40.21 -39.13 38.07
CA ALA A 525 39.53 -40.37 37.57
C ALA A 525 39.06 -41.30 38.72
N THR A 526 38.11 -42.24 38.59
CA THR A 526 37.37 -42.92 37.49
C THR A 526 35.90 -43.10 37.98
N GLY A 527 34.82 -43.34 37.22
CA GLY A 527 34.58 -44.15 36.01
C GLY A 527 33.53 -45.23 36.33
N ALA A 528 32.58 -45.52 35.41
CA ALA A 528 31.48 -46.51 35.53
C ALA A 528 30.40 -46.21 36.61
N GLU A 529 29.17 -46.77 36.62
CA GLU A 529 28.24 -47.31 35.59
C GLU A 529 26.87 -47.61 36.29
N THR A 530 25.80 -47.98 35.56
CA THR A 530 24.52 -48.56 36.06
C THR A 530 23.62 -47.58 36.88
N ALA A 531 22.43 -47.13 36.46
CA ALA A 531 21.22 -47.75 35.88
C ALA A 531 20.30 -48.52 36.87
N VAL A 532 19.00 -48.61 36.51
CA VAL A 532 17.92 -49.44 37.10
C VAL A 532 17.02 -48.82 38.22
N ARG A 533 15.84 -48.36 37.77
CA ARG A 533 14.48 -48.51 38.36
C ARG A 533 14.19 -48.17 39.84
N ARG A 534 13.15 -47.35 40.04
CA ARG A 534 11.78 -47.89 40.17
C ARG A 534 10.84 -47.19 39.20
#